data_AF-A0A1D2QBM9-F1
#
_entry.id   AF-A0A1D2QBM9-F1
#
_cell.length_a   1.000
_cell.length_b   1.000
_cell.length_c   1.000
_cell.angle_alpha   90.00
_cell.angle_beta   90.00
_cell.angle_gamma   90.00
#
_symmetry.space_group_name_H-M   'P 1'
#
loop_
_entity.id
_entity.type
_entity.pdbx_description
1 polymer ?
#
loop_
_entity_poly.entity_id
_entity_poly.type
_entity_poly.pdbx_seq_one_letter_code
_entity_poly.pdbx_strand_id
1 'polypeptide(L)' 'MISNRQSPLTPLAQESLDALASELPSERELTYEHAYAILKEQEDLEQPAAEDIIERLYMRGHIYEVEGKIRLTDYRPE' A
#
# COMPACT_ATOMS: atom_id res chain seq x y z
N MET A 1 25.36 7.24 4.55
CA MET A 1 24.31 6.24 4.83
C MET A 1 23.16 6.99 5.47
N ILE A 2 22.15 7.35 4.69
CA ILE A 2 21.00 8.10 5.19
C ILE A 2 20.12 7.06 5.88
N SER A 3 20.28 6.91 7.18
CA SER A 3 19.39 6.11 8.02
C SER A 3 18.03 6.79 8.03
N ASN A 4 17.21 6.48 7.03
CA ASN A 4 15.80 6.81 7.06
C ASN A 4 15.19 5.92 8.15
N ARG A 5 15.20 6.44 9.39
CA ARG A 5 14.47 5.89 10.54
C ARG A 5 12.97 6.05 10.31
N GLN A 6 12.45 5.56 9.19
CA GLN A 6 11.06 5.21 9.09
C GLN A 6 10.93 3.97 9.98
N SER A 7 10.31 4.13 11.15
CA SER A 7 9.91 3.02 12.01
C SER A 7 9.38 1.87 11.14
N PRO A 8 9.73 0.61 11.36
CA PRO A 8 9.30 -0.47 10.47
C PRO A 8 7.79 -0.36 10.22
N LEU A 9 7.37 -0.59 8.96
CA LEU A 9 5.95 -0.77 8.67
C LEU A 9 5.40 -1.77 9.69
N THR A 10 4.19 -1.51 10.20
CA THR A 10 3.52 -2.53 11.02
C THR A 10 3.42 -3.80 10.18
N PRO A 11 3.55 -5.01 10.76
CA PRO A 11 3.48 -6.25 10.00
C PRO A 11 2.29 -6.27 9.04
N LEU A 12 1.12 -5.88 9.54
CA LEU A 12 -0.09 -5.70 8.75
C LEU A 12 0.09 -4.76 7.55
N ALA A 13 0.68 -3.58 7.72
CA ALA A 13 0.86 -2.65 6.60
C ALA A 13 1.87 -3.15 5.56
N GLN A 14 2.83 -4.00 5.97
CA GLN A 14 3.75 -4.65 5.05
C GLN A 14 3.06 -5.77 4.27
N GLU A 15 2.21 -6.56 4.92
CA GLU A 15 1.41 -7.60 4.27
C GLU A 15 0.36 -6.99 3.33
N SER A 16 -0.31 -5.91 3.73
CA SER A 16 -1.14 -5.09 2.86
C SER A 16 -0.42 -4.60 1.61
N LEU A 17 0.80 -4.09 1.78
CA LEU A 17 1.61 -3.60 0.66
C LEU A 17 1.95 -4.73 -0.30
N ASP A 18 2.30 -5.90 0.23
CA ASP A 18 2.64 -7.09 -0.56
C ASP A 18 1.41 -7.64 -1.30
N ALA A 19 0.26 -7.70 -0.62
CA ALA A 19 -1.01 -8.11 -1.21
C ALA A 19 -1.42 -7.18 -2.37
N LEU A 20 -1.34 -5.86 -2.16
CA LEU A 20 -1.58 -4.88 -3.21
C LEU A 20 -0.57 -5.03 -4.36
N ALA A 21 0.71 -5.24 -4.06
CA ALA A 21 1.75 -5.43 -5.08
C ALA A 21 1.60 -6.73 -5.89
N SER A 22 1.08 -7.79 -5.28
CA SER A 22 0.83 -9.09 -5.90
C SER A 22 -0.36 -9.04 -6.86
N GLU A 23 -1.42 -8.33 -6.48
CA GLU A 23 -2.66 -8.19 -7.27
C GLU A 23 -2.59 -7.05 -8.30
N LEU A 24 -1.53 -6.25 -8.28
CA LEU A 24 -1.38 -5.12 -9.19
C LEU A 24 -1.09 -5.56 -10.63
N PRO A 25 -1.77 -4.96 -11.63
CA PRO A 25 -1.34 -5.09 -13.03
C PRO A 25 0.06 -4.50 -13.24
N SER A 26 0.70 -4.82 -14.37
CA SER A 26 2.08 -4.41 -14.71
C SER A 26 2.34 -2.89 -14.63
N GLU A 27 1.29 -2.07 -14.66
CA GLU A 27 1.34 -0.60 -14.54
C GLU A 27 1.51 -0.12 -13.09
N ARG A 28 1.27 -1.01 -12.13
CA ARG A 28 1.31 -0.79 -10.67
C ARG A 28 0.38 0.31 -10.17
N GLU A 29 -0.76 0.43 -10.84
CA GLU A 29 -1.80 1.39 -10.56
C GLU A 29 -3.11 0.66 -10.26
N LEU A 30 -3.78 1.07 -9.18
CA LEU A 30 -5.06 0.53 -8.74
C LEU A 30 -5.96 1.65 -8.24
N THR A 31 -7.28 1.50 -8.34
CA THR A 31 -8.22 2.45 -7.74
C THR A 31 -8.36 2.20 -6.24
N TYR A 32 -8.76 3.21 -5.47
CA TYR A 32 -9.06 3.05 -4.04
C TYR A 32 -10.05 1.91 -3.77
N GLU A 33 -11.09 1.78 -4.61
CA GLU A 33 -12.05 0.69 -4.51
C GLU A 33 -11.41 -0.69 -4.67
N HIS A 34 -10.46 -0.83 -5.61
CA HIS A 34 -9.73 -2.08 -5.79
C HIS A 34 -8.78 -2.34 -4.61
N ALA A 35 -8.14 -1.30 -4.09
CA ALA A 35 -7.29 -1.40 -2.91
C ALA A 35 -8.07 -1.94 -1.71
N TYR A 36 -9.25 -1.34 -1.46
CA TYR A 36 -10.14 -1.76 -0.39
C TYR A 36 -10.65 -3.18 -0.59
N ALA A 37 -10.96 -3.58 -1.83
CA ALA A 37 -11.36 -4.95 -2.13
C ALA A 37 -10.23 -5.94 -1.85
N ILE A 38 -9.01 -5.67 -2.30
CA ILE A 38 -7.84 -6.54 -2.06
C ILE A 38 -7.56 -6.67 -0.56
N LEU A 39 -7.52 -5.55 0.16
CA LEU A 39 -7.25 -5.55 1.61
C LEU A 39 -8.35 -6.28 2.38
N LYS A 40 -9.60 -6.18 1.91
CA LYS A 40 -10.71 -6.94 2.48
C LYS A 40 -10.62 -8.44 2.17
N GLU A 41 -10.24 -8.83 0.95
CA GLU A 41 -10.20 -10.24 0.56
C GLU A 41 -8.96 -10.97 1.09
N GLN A 42 -7.80 -10.31 1.12
CA GLN A 42 -6.52 -10.90 1.53
C GLN A 42 -6.29 -10.83 3.04
N GLU A 43 -6.70 -9.72 3.67
CA GLU A 43 -6.39 -9.45 5.08
C GLU A 43 -7.63 -9.32 5.97
N ASP A 44 -8.83 -9.59 5.43
CA ASP A 44 -10.11 -9.44 6.13
C ASP A 44 -10.31 -8.02 6.72
N LEU A 45 -9.71 -7.01 6.08
CA LEU A 45 -9.76 -5.64 6.56
C LEU A 45 -11.05 -4.94 6.14
N GLU A 46 -11.72 -4.35 7.12
CA GLU A 46 -12.84 -3.45 6.85
C GLU A 46 -12.35 -2.15 6.21
N GLN A 47 -13.22 -1.49 5.45
CA GLN A 47 -12.93 -0.23 4.75
C GLN A 47 -12.22 0.84 5.61
N PRO A 48 -12.61 1.13 6.87
CA PRO A 48 -11.88 2.10 7.69
C PRO A 48 -10.46 1.65 8.08
N ALA A 49 -10.23 0.35 8.27
CA ALA A 49 -8.90 -0.17 8.56
C ALA A 49 -8.01 -0.14 7.31
N ALA A 50 -8.59 -0.49 6.16
CA ALA A 50 -7.92 -0.41 4.87
C ALA A 50 -7.53 1.04 4.52
N GLU A 51 -8.40 2.02 4.79
CA GLU A 51 -8.11 3.44 4.62
C GLU A 51 -6.95 3.91 5.53
N ASP A 52 -6.94 3.53 6.80
CA ASP A 52 -5.83 3.83 7.73
C ASP A 52 -4.49 3.27 7.21
N ILE A 53 -4.51 2.06 6.65
CA ILE A 53 -3.30 1.45 6.07
C ILE A 53 -2.85 2.19 4.82
N ILE A 54 -3.76 2.47 3.88
CA ILE A 54 -3.43 3.22 2.66
C ILE A 54 -2.87 4.60 3.03
N GLU A 55 -3.47 5.30 3.99
CA GLU A 55 -2.95 6.58 4.47
C GLU A 55 -1.54 6.43 5.05
N ARG A 56 -1.27 5.40 5.86
CA ARG A 56 0.08 5.13 6.38
C ARG A 56 1.09 4.84 5.28
N LEU A 57 0.71 4.04 4.28
CA LEU A 57 1.54 3.73 3.12
C LEU A 57 1.83 4.99 2.31
N TYR A 58 0.84 5.88 2.16
CA TYR A 58 0.94 7.15 1.48
C TYR A 58 1.88 8.12 2.22
N MET A 59 1.66 8.31 3.53
CA MET A 59 2.52 9.15 4.37
C MET A 59 3.98 8.69 4.39
N ARG A 60 4.22 7.40 4.13
CA ARG A 60 5.56 6.83 4.06
C ARG A 60 6.19 6.86 2.67
N GLY A 61 5.42 7.23 1.65
CA GLY A 61 5.89 7.26 0.26
C GLY A 61 6.03 5.87 -0.38
N HIS A 62 5.37 4.85 0.18
CA HIS A 62 5.26 3.53 -0.46
C HIS A 62 4.18 3.51 -1.55
N ILE A 63 3.19 4.38 -1.44
CA ILE A 63 2.18 4.63 -2.46
C ILE A 63 1.99 6.12 -2.65
N TYR A 64 1.46 6.52 -3.79
CA TYR A 64 1.13 7.89 -4.11
C TYR A 64 -0.14 7.94 -4.96
N GLU A 65 -0.91 9.01 -4.82
CA GLU A 65 -2.10 9.22 -5.64
C GLU A 65 -1.72 9.86 -6.97
N VAL A 66 -2.18 9.28 -8.08
CA VAL A 66 -2.07 9.80 -9.44
C VAL A 66 -3.45 9.73 -10.08
N GLU A 67 -4.03 10.88 -10.40
CA GLU A 67 -5.35 10.97 -11.07
C GLU A 67 -6.47 10.20 -10.34
N GLY A 68 -6.47 10.23 -8.99
CA GLY A 68 -7.44 9.50 -8.17
C GLY A 68 -7.22 7.98 -8.10
N LYS A 69 -6.05 7.51 -8.55
CA LYS A 69 -5.60 6.12 -8.44
C LYS A 69 -4.41 6.04 -7.52
N ILE A 70 -4.31 4.93 -6.81
CA ILE A 70 -3.14 4.59 -6.00
C ILE A 70 -2.10 3.97 -6.91
N ARG A 71 -0.90 4.52 -6.87
CA ARG A 71 0.28 3.98 -7.55
C ARG A 71 1.31 3.54 -6.53
N LEU A 72 1.79 2.31 -6.67
CA LEU A 72 2.81 1.74 -5.81
C LEU A 72 4.20 2.23 -6.25
N THR A 73 4.95 2.81 -5.31
CA THR A 73 6.35 3.19 -5.56
C THR A 73 7.17 1.90 -5.74
N ASP A 74 8.08 1.86 -6.70
CA ASP A 74 9.01 0.73 -6.92
C ASP A 74 9.89 0.61 -5.67
N TYR A 75 9.39 -0.09 -4.65
CA TYR A 75 10.17 -0.45 -3.49
C TYR A 75 11.19 -1.46 -3.96
N ARG A 76 12.36 -0.98 -4.39
CA ARG A 76 13.56 -1.80 -4.46
C ARG A 76 14.09 -1.89 -3.04
N PRO A 77 13.98 -3.04 -2.35
CA PRO A 77 14.89 -3.30 -1.28
C PRO A 77 16.29 -3.35 -1.92
N GLU A 78 17.11 -2.34 -1.64
CA GLU A 78 18.55 -2.42 -1.92
C GLU A 78 19.20 -3.55 -1.12
#